data_AF-A0A395D0F7-F1
#
_entry.id   AF-A0A395D0F7-F1
#
_cell.length_a   1.000
_cell.length_b   1.000
_cell.length_c   1.000
_cell.angle_alpha   90.00
_cell.angle_beta   90.00
_cell.angle_gamma   90.00
#
_symmetry.space_group_name_H-M   'P 1'
#
loop_
_entity.id
_entity.type
_entity.pdbx_description
1 polymer ?
#
loop_
_entity_poly.entity_id
_entity_poly.type
_entity_poly.pdbx_seq_one_letter_code
_entity_poly.pdbx_strand_id
1 'polypeptide(L)'
;MTETDSKKSRRPEEGRRREEIIRELLTREGERLSQNVIKDLTRDLGVSRATAYRMIKTFRACGAVTAPMTRPVGRPKGARVLDATRELLIRDAIENFYLQPSRPKFSQLVREISKRCLKERLPAPNWRTIKARVHDIDIQTRTRRRSETE
;
A
#
# COMPACT_ATOMS: atom_id res chain seq x y z
N MET A 1 25.85 9.05 14.26
CA MET A 1 26.29 8.60 12.93
C MET A 1 25.72 7.20 12.72
N THR A 2 24.42 7.04 12.41
CA THR A 2 23.76 7.05 11.08
C THR A 2 24.24 5.95 10.14
N GLU A 3 23.70 4.74 10.29
CA GLU A 3 23.77 3.68 9.28
C GLU A 3 22.51 2.79 9.33
N THR A 4 21.38 3.36 8.92
CA THR A 4 20.16 2.60 8.58
C THR A 4 19.46 3.28 7.41
N ASP A 5 20.07 3.27 6.24
CA ASP A 5 19.35 3.51 4.98
C ASP A 5 20.08 2.84 3.81
N SER A 6 19.94 1.52 3.69
CA SER A 6 20.46 0.79 2.52
C SER A 6 19.54 -0.39 2.17
N LYS A 7 18.26 -0.09 1.95
CA LYS A 7 17.33 -1.07 1.34
C LYS A 7 16.21 -0.43 0.53
N LYS A 8 16.51 0.71 -0.10
CA LYS A 8 15.64 1.43 -1.04
C LYS A 8 16.51 1.75 -2.27
N SER A 9 15.98 1.55 -3.48
CA SER A 9 16.65 1.79 -4.78
C SER A 9 17.55 0.68 -5.37
N ARG A 10 17.03 -0.55 -5.52
CA ARG A 10 17.45 -1.50 -6.59
C ARG A 10 16.21 -2.36 -6.94
N ARG A 11 15.55 -2.33 -8.10
CA ARG A 11 15.77 -1.72 -9.42
C ARG A 11 14.43 -1.63 -10.17
N PRO A 12 13.99 -0.45 -10.65
CA PRO A 12 12.94 -0.35 -11.67
C PRO A 12 13.38 -0.87 -13.06
N GLU A 13 14.67 -1.15 -13.25
CA GLU A 13 15.29 -1.55 -14.53
C GLU A 13 14.92 -2.97 -14.97
N GLU A 14 14.81 -3.91 -14.03
CA GLU A 14 14.52 -5.32 -14.35
C GLU A 14 13.09 -5.51 -14.85
N GLY A 15 12.15 -4.66 -14.40
CA GLY A 15 10.78 -4.62 -14.93
C GLY A 15 10.74 -4.13 -16.37
N ARG A 16 11.47 -3.04 -16.68
CA ARG A 16 11.58 -2.49 -18.03
C ARG A 16 12.23 -3.47 -19.01
N ARG A 17 13.34 -4.12 -18.60
CA ARG A 17 14.00 -5.15 -19.41
C ARG A 17 13.07 -6.31 -19.76
N ARG A 18 12.30 -6.79 -18.78
CA ARG A 18 11.30 -7.87 -19.00
C ARG A 18 10.18 -7.43 -19.92
N GLU A 19 9.75 -6.17 -19.79
CA GLU A 19 8.72 -5.59 -20.64
C GLU A 19 9.16 -5.46 -22.09
N GLU A 20 10.37 -4.97 -22.34
CA GLU A 20 10.95 -4.86 -23.67
C GLU A 20 11.03 -6.22 -24.38
N ILE A 21 11.55 -7.25 -23.68
CA ILE A 21 11.66 -8.61 -24.23
C ILE A 21 10.27 -9.17 -24.58
N ILE A 22 9.26 -8.99 -23.72
CA ILE A 22 7.91 -9.49 -23.97
C ILE A 22 7.20 -8.68 -25.08
N ARG A 23 7.45 -7.37 -25.15
CA ARG A 23 6.93 -6.50 -26.22
C ARG A 23 7.49 -6.91 -27.57
N GLU A 24 8.80 -7.14 -27.66
CA GLU A 24 9.46 -7.59 -28.88
C GLU A 24 8.92 -8.95 -29.33
N LEU A 25 8.81 -9.90 -28.39
CA LEU A 25 8.27 -11.23 -28.65
C LEU A 25 6.84 -11.18 -29.21
N LEU A 26 5.96 -10.39 -28.58
CA LEU A 26 4.56 -10.28 -28.99
C LEU A 26 4.39 -9.52 -30.31
N THR A 27 5.29 -8.58 -30.62
CA THR A 27 5.33 -7.91 -31.92
C THR A 27 5.72 -8.88 -33.04
N ARG A 28 6.67 -9.79 -32.77
CA ARG A 28 7.18 -10.76 -33.76
C ARG A 28 6.23 -11.93 -34.02
N GLU A 29 5.65 -12.50 -32.98
CA GLU A 29 4.89 -13.77 -33.05
C GLU A 29 3.36 -13.58 -33.03
N GLY A 30 2.88 -12.38 -32.69
CA GLY A 30 1.45 -12.06 -32.63
C GLY A 30 0.71 -12.73 -31.47
N GLU A 31 -0.56 -13.08 -31.68
CA GLU A 31 -1.44 -13.57 -30.61
C GLU A 31 -1.20 -15.02 -30.18
N ARG A 32 -0.62 -15.85 -31.05
CA ARG A 32 -0.46 -17.30 -30.83
C ARG A 32 1.00 -17.66 -30.64
N LEU A 33 1.42 -17.79 -29.38
CA LEU A 33 2.78 -18.19 -29.03
C LEU A 33 2.90 -19.72 -29.02
N SER A 34 3.84 -20.24 -29.82
CA SER A 34 4.20 -21.67 -29.81
C SER A 34 4.87 -22.07 -28.49
N GLN A 35 4.80 -23.36 -28.13
CA GLN A 35 5.44 -23.88 -26.92
C GLN A 35 6.96 -23.68 -26.93
N ASN A 36 7.59 -23.74 -28.10
CA ASN A 36 9.04 -23.51 -28.25
C ASN A 36 9.41 -22.06 -27.92
N VAL A 37 8.62 -21.11 -28.43
CA VAL A 37 8.79 -19.68 -28.17
C VAL A 37 8.66 -19.36 -26.69
N ILE A 38 7.68 -19.97 -26.00
CA ILE A 38 7.53 -19.81 -24.54
C ILE A 38 8.71 -20.42 -23.78
N LYS A 39 9.25 -21.55 -24.25
CA LYS A 39 10.41 -22.20 -23.63
C LYS A 39 11.67 -21.31 -23.74
N ASP A 40 11.88 -20.71 -24.90
CA ASP A 40 12.98 -19.77 -25.12
C ASP A 40 12.82 -18.52 -24.24
N LEU A 41 11.62 -17.93 -24.19
CA LEU A 41 11.31 -16.82 -23.30
C LEU A 41 11.61 -17.13 -21.82
N THR A 42 11.24 -18.33 -21.36
CA THR A 42 11.51 -18.73 -19.96
C THR A 42 13.00 -18.87 -19.66
N ARG A 43 13.80 -19.31 -20.64
CA ARG A 43 15.26 -19.40 -20.52
C ARG A 43 15.88 -18.01 -20.48
N ASP A 44 15.44 -17.11 -21.36
CA ASP A 44 15.99 -15.77 -21.50
C ASP A 44 15.65 -14.86 -20.30
N LEU A 45 14.46 -15.05 -19.72
CA LEU A 45 14.00 -14.31 -18.54
C LEU A 45 14.37 -14.98 -17.21
N GLY A 46 14.81 -16.24 -17.22
CA GLY A 46 15.07 -17.02 -16.01
C GLY A 46 13.84 -17.22 -15.12
N VAL A 47 12.65 -17.34 -15.70
CA VAL A 47 11.37 -17.49 -14.97
C VAL A 47 10.67 -18.79 -15.32
N SER A 48 9.81 -19.27 -14.41
CA SER A 48 8.99 -20.45 -14.70
C SER A 48 7.97 -20.18 -15.81
N ARG A 49 7.55 -21.25 -16.54
CA ARG A 49 6.51 -21.19 -17.57
C ARG A 49 5.23 -20.49 -17.09
N ALA A 50 4.78 -20.81 -15.87
CA ALA A 50 3.60 -20.17 -15.28
C ALA A 50 3.79 -18.66 -15.08
N THR A 51 5.00 -18.21 -14.73
CA THR A 51 5.32 -16.78 -14.59
C THR A 51 5.40 -16.09 -15.95
N ALA A 52 5.97 -16.72 -16.97
CA ALA A 52 5.96 -16.19 -18.34
C ALA A 52 4.54 -15.97 -18.86
N TYR A 53 3.65 -16.96 -18.72
CA TYR A 53 2.24 -16.82 -19.10
C TYR A 53 1.52 -15.70 -18.33
N ARG A 54 1.79 -15.55 -17.02
CA ARG A 54 1.24 -14.45 -16.22
C ARG A 54 1.71 -13.09 -16.74
N MET A 55 2.99 -12.95 -17.08
CA MET A 55 3.54 -11.71 -17.63
C MET A 55 2.93 -11.37 -18.99
N ILE A 56 2.80 -12.34 -19.90
CA ILE A 56 2.14 -12.16 -21.20
C ILE A 56 0.68 -11.73 -21.03
N LYS A 57 -0.06 -12.38 -20.13
CA LYS A 57 -1.45 -12.03 -19.84
C LYS A 57 -1.59 -10.60 -19.33
N THR A 58 -0.74 -10.19 -18.40
CA THR A 58 -0.73 -8.82 -17.85
C THR A 58 -0.37 -7.80 -18.92
N PHE A 59 0.62 -8.10 -19.77
CA PHE A 59 1.01 -7.22 -20.87
C PHE A 59 -0.13 -7.01 -21.87
N ARG A 60 -0.84 -8.08 -22.25
CA ARG A 60 -2.02 -7.97 -23.13
C ARG A 60 -3.16 -7.14 -22.52
N ALA A 61 -3.31 -7.17 -21.20
CA ALA A 61 -4.40 -6.47 -20.52
C ALA A 61 -4.11 -4.96 -20.27
N CYS A 62 -2.85 -4.61 -19.99
CA CYS A 62 -2.50 -3.27 -19.51
C CYS A 62 -1.31 -2.61 -20.24
N GLY A 63 -0.72 -3.26 -21.25
CA GLY A 63 0.41 -2.74 -22.03
C GLY A 63 1.76 -2.69 -21.30
N ALA A 64 1.82 -3.17 -20.06
CA ALA A 64 3.01 -3.16 -19.22
C ALA A 64 3.25 -4.52 -18.55
N VAL A 65 4.51 -4.95 -18.45
CA VAL A 65 4.87 -6.11 -17.63
C VAL A 65 5.09 -5.62 -16.22
N THR A 66 4.00 -5.45 -15.47
CA THR A 66 4.17 -5.29 -14.03
C THR A 66 4.77 -6.58 -13.48
N ALA A 67 5.96 -6.47 -12.88
CA ALA A 67 6.56 -7.59 -12.20
C ALA A 67 5.51 -8.17 -11.23
N PRO A 68 5.35 -9.50 -11.13
CA PRO A 68 4.39 -10.12 -10.20
C PRO A 68 4.58 -9.64 -8.75
N MET A 69 5.78 -9.15 -8.42
CA MET A 69 6.15 -8.56 -7.13
C MET A 69 5.64 -7.13 -6.90
N THR A 70 5.19 -6.41 -7.95
CA THR A 70 4.66 -5.05 -7.85
C THR A 70 3.18 -5.03 -7.45
N ARG A 71 2.48 -6.16 -7.57
CA ARG A 71 1.13 -6.25 -7.01
C ARG A 71 1.28 -6.27 -5.48
N PRO A 72 0.70 -5.32 -4.73
CA PRO A 72 0.74 -5.39 -3.28
C PRO A 72 0.03 -6.68 -2.85
N VAL A 73 0.80 -7.64 -2.36
CA VAL A 73 0.26 -8.88 -1.81
C VAL A 73 -0.21 -8.57 -0.40
N GLY A 74 -1.49 -8.83 -0.12
CA GLY A 74 -2.13 -8.55 1.16
C GLY A 74 -2.97 -7.27 1.17
N ARG A 75 -3.49 -6.92 2.36
CA ARG A 75 -4.30 -5.72 2.56
C ARG A 75 -3.46 -4.47 2.25
N PRO A 76 -3.96 -3.50 1.46
CA PRO A 76 -3.19 -2.31 1.12
C PRO A 76 -2.79 -1.56 2.39
N LYS A 77 -1.61 -0.92 2.35
CA LYS A 77 -1.16 -0.08 3.47
C LYS A 77 -2.19 1.02 3.70
N GLY A 78 -2.63 1.18 4.94
CA GLY A 78 -3.65 2.15 5.32
C GLY A 78 -5.10 1.68 5.13
N ALA A 79 -5.35 0.44 4.70
CA ALA A 79 -6.74 -0.04 4.62
C ALA A 79 -7.39 -0.03 6.01
N ARG A 80 -8.56 0.60 6.08
CA ARG A 80 -9.37 0.69 7.30
C ARG A 80 -10.34 -0.48 7.33
N VAL A 81 -10.47 -1.08 8.50
CA VAL A 81 -11.21 -2.34 8.73
C VAL A 81 -12.28 -2.13 9.79
N LEU A 82 -12.13 -1.05 10.57
CA LEU A 82 -13.17 -0.62 11.49
C LEU A 82 -14.34 -0.07 10.68
N ASP A 83 -15.52 -0.28 11.23
CA ASP A 83 -16.75 0.35 10.76
C ASP A 83 -16.59 1.88 10.64
N ALA A 84 -17.22 2.46 9.62
CA ALA A 84 -17.13 3.89 9.35
C ALA A 84 -17.54 4.75 10.57
N THR A 85 -18.53 4.29 11.33
CA THR A 85 -19.02 4.95 12.54
C THR A 85 -17.94 5.03 13.62
N ARG A 86 -17.17 3.94 13.79
CA ARG A 86 -16.07 3.88 14.76
C ARG A 86 -14.91 4.77 14.34
N GLU A 87 -14.58 4.79 13.06
CA GLU A 87 -13.54 5.66 12.52
C GLU A 87 -13.90 7.14 12.70
N LEU A 88 -15.17 7.51 12.49
CA LEU A 88 -15.66 8.86 12.73
C LEU A 88 -15.55 9.27 14.20
N LEU A 89 -15.98 8.39 15.12
CA LEU A 89 -15.93 8.64 16.56
C LEU A 89 -14.48 8.79 17.06
N ILE A 90 -13.55 7.98 16.55
CA ILE A 90 -12.12 8.11 16.86
C ILE A 90 -11.58 9.46 16.37
N ARG A 91 -11.90 9.86 15.12
CA ARG A 91 -11.44 11.13 14.57
C ARG A 91 -11.98 12.32 15.39
N ASP A 92 -13.28 12.32 15.66
CA ASP A 92 -13.93 13.36 16.46
C ASP A 92 -13.32 13.49 17.85
N ALA A 93 -13.06 12.36 18.54
CA ALA A 93 -12.41 12.37 19.83
C ALA A 93 -10.96 12.90 19.76
N ILE A 94 -10.22 12.62 18.67
CA ILE A 94 -8.87 13.16 18.52
C ILE A 94 -8.91 14.67 18.31
N GLU A 95 -9.76 15.17 17.41
CA GLU A 95 -9.86 16.60 17.08
C GLU A 95 -10.40 17.44 18.25
N ASN A 96 -11.49 16.98 18.87
CA ASN A 96 -12.21 17.75 19.88
C ASN A 96 -11.70 17.55 21.31
N PHE A 97 -10.97 16.48 21.59
CA PHE A 97 -10.45 16.20 22.93
C PHE A 97 -8.92 16.20 22.99
N TYR A 98 -8.24 15.50 22.07
CA TYR A 98 -6.77 15.32 22.17
C TYR A 98 -5.97 16.50 21.60
N LEU A 99 -6.43 17.14 20.53
CA LEU A 99 -5.76 18.28 19.90
C LEU A 99 -6.07 19.63 20.59
N GLN A 100 -6.79 19.61 21.70
CA GLN A 100 -7.11 20.82 22.47
C GLN A 100 -5.87 21.37 23.21
N PRO A 101 -5.83 22.69 23.50
CA PRO A 101 -4.70 23.33 24.21
C PRO A 101 -4.41 22.73 25.58
N SER A 102 -5.42 22.13 26.23
CA SER A 102 -5.30 21.43 27.50
C SER A 102 -4.46 20.15 27.45
N ARG A 103 -4.18 19.62 26.25
CA ARG A 103 -3.36 18.43 25.97
C ARG A 103 -3.57 17.27 26.96
N PRO A 104 -4.78 16.71 27.00
CA PRO A 104 -5.06 15.55 27.86
C PRO A 104 -4.15 14.38 27.50
N LYS A 105 -3.85 13.55 28.51
CA LYS A 105 -2.97 12.38 28.34
C LYS A 105 -3.61 11.39 27.35
N PHE A 106 -2.78 10.67 26.58
CA PHE A 106 -3.26 9.64 25.65
C PHE A 106 -4.17 8.59 26.34
N SER A 107 -3.88 8.22 27.59
CA SER A 107 -4.73 7.30 28.36
C SER A 107 -6.16 7.85 28.60
N GLN A 108 -6.32 9.17 28.70
CA GLN A 108 -7.64 9.80 28.83
C GLN A 108 -8.39 9.74 27.49
N LEU A 109 -7.70 9.95 26.36
CA LEU A 109 -8.29 9.77 25.03
C LEU A 109 -8.81 8.34 24.82
N VAL A 110 -8.03 7.32 25.22
CA VAL A 110 -8.45 5.91 25.10
C VAL A 110 -9.70 5.63 25.94
N ARG A 111 -9.76 6.16 27.17
CA ARG A 111 -10.94 6.03 28.04
C ARG A 111 -12.17 6.73 27.45
N GLU A 112 -11.98 7.94 26.92
CA GLU A 112 -13.06 8.72 26.31
C GLU A 112 -13.64 8.00 25.08
N ILE A 113 -12.78 7.53 24.17
CA ILE A 113 -13.20 6.73 23.01
C ILE A 113 -13.95 5.47 23.46
N SER A 114 -13.45 4.77 24.48
CA SER A 114 -14.11 3.57 25.00
C SER A 114 -15.49 3.88 25.56
N LYS A 115 -15.65 4.98 26.30
CA LYS A 115 -16.93 5.45 26.84
C LYS A 115 -17.93 5.80 25.74
N ARG A 116 -17.48 6.52 24.71
CA ARG A 116 -18.31 6.87 23.54
C ARG A 116 -18.72 5.63 22.75
N CYS A 117 -17.81 4.69 22.51
CA CYS A 117 -18.14 3.43 21.86
C CYS A 117 -19.17 2.62 22.66
N LEU A 118 -19.05 2.59 24.00
CA LEU A 118 -20.01 1.91 24.86
C LEU A 118 -21.41 2.56 24.76
N LYS A 119 -21.49 3.89 24.70
CA LYS A 119 -22.76 4.63 24.53
C LYS A 119 -23.46 4.27 23.22
N GLU A 120 -22.68 4.11 22.14
CA GLU A 120 -23.14 3.73 20.81
C GLU A 120 -23.33 2.20 20.64
N ARG A 121 -23.15 1.40 21.71
CA ARG A 121 -23.17 -0.08 21.68
C ARG A 121 -22.18 -0.70 20.69
N LEU A 122 -21.05 -0.02 20.45
CA LEU A 122 -19.98 -0.46 19.57
C LEU A 122 -18.82 -1.06 20.38
N PRO A 123 -18.12 -2.08 19.84
CA PRO A 123 -16.95 -2.63 20.50
C PRO A 123 -15.82 -1.58 20.56
N ALA A 124 -15.20 -1.43 21.73
CA ALA A 124 -14.10 -0.49 21.90
C ALA A 124 -12.92 -0.85 20.97
N PRO A 125 -12.33 0.13 20.27
CA PRO A 125 -11.13 -0.10 19.47
C PRO A 125 -9.91 -0.37 20.35
N ASN A 126 -8.94 -1.12 19.83
CA ASN A 126 -7.68 -1.35 20.53
C ASN A 126 -6.89 -0.03 20.63
N TRP A 127 -6.20 0.19 21.75
CA TRP A 127 -5.35 1.38 21.95
C TRP A 127 -4.30 1.57 20.85
N ARG A 128 -3.79 0.49 20.24
CA ARG A 128 -2.86 0.56 19.10
C ARG A 128 -3.51 1.17 17.87
N THR A 129 -4.79 0.88 17.63
CA THR A 129 -5.57 1.50 16.55
C THR A 129 -5.69 2.99 16.79
N ILE A 130 -6.03 3.40 18.01
CA ILE A 130 -6.14 4.82 18.38
C ILE A 130 -4.78 5.52 18.20
N LYS A 131 -3.68 4.90 18.64
CA LYS A 131 -2.32 5.46 18.47
C LYS A 131 -1.95 5.64 16.99
N ALA A 132 -2.27 4.67 16.14
CA ALA A 132 -2.05 4.78 14.70
C ALA A 132 -2.86 5.94 14.10
N ARG A 133 -4.11 6.14 14.52
CA ARG A 133 -4.96 7.24 14.03
C ARG A 133 -4.46 8.62 14.44
N VAL A 134 -3.95 8.75 15.66
CA VAL A 134 -3.29 10.00 16.10
C VAL A 134 -2.08 10.31 15.22
N HIS A 135 -1.27 9.30 14.91
CA HIS A 135 -0.10 9.46 14.04
C HIS A 135 -0.49 9.82 12.60
N ASP A 136 -1.53 9.18 12.04
CA ASP A 136 -2.06 9.50 10.70
C ASP A 136 -2.48 10.98 10.61
N ILE A 137 -3.14 11.52 11.65
CA ILE A 137 -3.58 12.92 11.70
C ILE A 137 -2.38 13.89 11.86
N ASP A 138 -1.36 13.54 12.65
CA ASP A 138 -0.13 14.33 12.77
C ASP A 138 0.62 14.41 11.44
N ILE A 139 0.75 13.29 10.71
CA ILE A 139 1.32 13.29 9.36
C ILE A 139 0.54 14.24 8.45
N GLN A 140 -0.79 14.12 8.40
CA GLN A 140 -1.64 14.95 7.55
C GLN A 140 -1.49 16.45 7.87
N THR A 141 -1.43 16.78 9.15
CA THR A 141 -1.25 18.15 9.63
C THR A 141 0.11 18.72 9.19
N ARG A 142 1.18 17.91 9.28
CA ARG A 142 2.53 18.32 8.85
C ARG A 142 2.65 18.48 7.34
N THR A 143 2.06 17.57 6.57
CA THR A 143 2.05 17.69 5.11
C THR A 143 1.30 18.93 4.66
N ARG A 144 0.16 19.26 5.30
CA ARG A 144 -0.63 20.45 4.97
C ARG A 144 0.14 21.75 5.22
N ARG A 145 0.83 21.87 6.36
CA ARG A 145 1.67 23.05 6.66
C ARG A 145 2.80 23.24 5.65
N ARG A 146 3.34 22.14 5.11
CA ARG A 146 4.43 22.18 4.13
C ARG A 146 3.95 22.68 2.77
N SER A 147 2.77 22.24 2.30
CA SER A 147 2.17 22.70 1.04
C SER A 147 1.67 24.15 1.09
N GLU A 148 1.46 24.72 2.27
CA GLU A 148 1.06 26.13 2.43
C GLU A 148 2.27 27.09 2.40
N THR A 149 3.50 26.58 2.38
CA THR A 149 4.75 27.37 2.34
C THR A 149 5.42 27.35 0.94
N GLU A 150 4.88 26.59 -0.01
CA GLU A 150 5.35 26.51 -1.42
C GLU A 150 4.53 27.39 -2.36
#